data_AF-E0NDH6-F1
#
_entry.id   AF-E0NDH6-F1
#
_cell.length_a   1.000
_cell.length_b   1.000
_cell.length_c   1.000
_cell.angle_alpha   90.00
_cell.angle_beta   90.00
_cell.angle_gamma   90.00
#
_symmetry.space_group_name_H-M   'P 1'
#
loop_
_entity.id
_entity.type
_entity.pdbx_description
1 polymer ?
#
loop_
_entity_poly.entity_id
_entity_poly.type
_entity_poly.pdbx_seq_one_letter_code
_entity_poly.pdbx_strand_id
1 'polypeptide(L)'
;MQDIPKVVRVALLPSLFLRVEFADGAVRYWRSAINKTELDLLKKAGNLRKGLTQLTPEYYWLGTQATFGQDNTFAINRVIYDGNEIYKQGNRQPT
;
A
#
# COMPACT_ATOMS: atom_id res chain seq x y z
N MET A 1 2.67 -14.65 -23.56
CA MET A 1 2.69 -13.61 -22.51
C MET A 1 1.39 -13.75 -21.73
N GLN A 2 1.46 -13.95 -20.41
CA GLN A 2 0.26 -14.03 -19.59
C GLN A 2 -0.28 -12.61 -19.44
N ASP A 3 -1.49 -12.37 -19.96
CA ASP A 3 -2.11 -11.05 -19.89
C ASP A 3 -2.37 -10.71 -18.43
N ILE A 4 -1.85 -9.57 -17.97
CA ILE A 4 -1.99 -9.14 -16.58
C ILE A 4 -3.30 -8.34 -16.49
N PRO A 5 -4.27 -8.75 -15.65
CA PRO A 5 -5.52 -8.05 -15.55
C PRO A 5 -5.33 -6.61 -15.03
N LYS A 6 -6.21 -5.70 -15.46
CA LYS A 6 -6.18 -4.31 -15.01
C LYS A 6 -6.58 -4.18 -13.55
N VAL A 7 -5.98 -3.24 -12.82
CA VAL A 7 -6.44 -2.84 -11.49
C VAL A 7 -7.76 -2.10 -11.64
N VAL A 8 -8.77 -2.54 -10.90
CA VAL A 8 -10.13 -1.96 -10.92
C VAL A 8 -10.51 -1.25 -9.63
N ARG A 9 -9.88 -1.63 -8.50
CA ARG A 9 -10.14 -1.02 -7.20
C ARG A 9 -8.93 -1.13 -6.31
N VAL A 10 -8.68 -0.08 -5.52
CA VAL A 10 -7.64 -0.07 -4.51
C VAL A 10 -8.17 0.52 -3.21
N ALA A 11 -7.78 -0.05 -2.09
CA ALA A 11 -8.05 0.48 -0.76
C ALA A 11 -6.79 0.48 0.10
N LEU A 12 -6.60 1.52 0.91
CA LEU A 12 -5.62 1.52 2.00
C LEU A 12 -6.32 0.99 3.26
N LEU A 13 -5.81 -0.12 3.79
CA LEU A 13 -6.35 -0.77 5.00
C LEU A 13 -5.87 -0.06 6.27
N PRO A 14 -6.55 -0.24 7.42
CA PRO A 14 -6.09 0.27 8.71
C PRO A 14 -4.70 -0.22 9.12
N SER A 15 -4.29 -1.41 8.66
CA SER A 15 -2.94 -1.96 8.82
C SER A 15 -1.88 -1.26 7.96
N LEU A 16 -2.28 -0.22 7.21
CA LEU A 16 -1.48 0.50 6.22
C LEU A 16 -1.05 -0.36 5.03
N PHE A 17 -1.63 -1.55 4.84
CA PHE A 17 -1.46 -2.32 3.61
C PHE A 17 -2.41 -1.81 2.53
N LEU A 18 -2.00 -1.92 1.28
CA LEU A 18 -2.88 -1.76 0.13
C LEU A 18 -3.60 -3.09 -0.13
N ARG A 19 -4.90 -3.02 -0.37
CA ARG A 19 -5.69 -4.08 -1.01
C ARG A 19 -5.95 -3.66 -2.45
N VAL A 20 -5.42 -4.42 -3.40
CA VAL A 20 -5.51 -4.17 -4.84
C VAL A 20 -6.35 -5.25 -5.48
N GLU A 21 -7.43 -4.86 -6.14
CA GLU A 21 -8.38 -5.74 -6.81
C GLU A 21 -8.27 -5.58 -8.32
N PHE A 22 -8.23 -6.72 -9.02
CA PHE A 22 -7.98 -6.84 -10.44
C PHE A 22 -9.24 -7.25 -11.19
N ALA A 23 -9.28 -6.97 -12.50
CA ALA A 23 -10.45 -7.21 -13.35
C ALA A 23 -10.87 -8.68 -13.47
N ASP A 24 -9.95 -9.62 -13.20
CA ASP A 24 -10.22 -11.06 -13.14
C ASP A 24 -10.76 -11.51 -11.77
N GLY A 25 -10.98 -10.59 -10.83
CA GLY A 25 -11.40 -10.86 -9.46
C GLY A 25 -10.24 -11.20 -8.52
N ALA A 26 -9.00 -11.23 -8.99
CA ALA A 26 -7.86 -11.45 -8.11
C ALA A 26 -7.71 -10.29 -7.12
N VAL A 27 -7.30 -10.61 -5.90
CA VAL A 27 -6.93 -9.63 -4.88
C VAL A 27 -5.47 -9.86 -4.50
N ARG A 28 -4.72 -8.77 -4.37
CA ARG A 28 -3.35 -8.75 -3.88
C ARG A 28 -3.19 -7.70 -2.81
N TYR A 29 -2.32 -8.01 -1.85
CA TYR A 29 -1.98 -7.14 -0.76
C TYR A 29 -0.54 -6.67 -0.94
N TRP A 30 -0.33 -5.37 -0.76
CA TRP A 30 0.97 -4.74 -0.91
C TRP A 30 1.28 -3.83 0.27
N ARG A 31 2.55 -3.75 0.66
CA ARG A 31 2.97 -2.84 1.72
C ARG A 31 2.97 -1.42 1.16
N SER A 32 2.13 -0.52 1.70
CA SER A 32 2.12 0.88 1.26
C SER A 32 3.44 1.58 1.61
N ALA A 33 3.73 2.68 0.93
CA ALA A 33 4.86 3.54 1.30
C ALA A 33 4.76 4.03 2.75
N ILE A 34 3.55 4.38 3.22
CA ILE A 34 3.29 4.80 4.60
C ILE A 34 3.67 3.69 5.58
N ASN A 35 3.27 2.45 5.30
CA ASN A 35 3.63 1.31 6.14
C ASN A 35 5.15 1.10 6.22
N LYS A 36 5.88 1.27 5.10
CA LYS A 36 7.34 1.19 5.09
C LYS A 36 7.95 2.31 5.94
N THR A 37 7.48 3.55 5.79
CA THR A 37 7.97 4.70 6.57
C THR A 37 7.75 4.50 8.06
N GLU A 38 6.55 4.07 8.48
CA GLU A 38 6.25 3.78 9.90
C GLU A 38 7.15 2.66 10.45
N LEU A 39 7.35 1.58 9.71
CA LEU A 39 8.25 0.50 10.13
C LEU A 39 9.71 0.94 10.24
N ASP A 40 10.18 1.76 9.30
CA ASP A 40 11.54 2.27 9.34
C ASP A 40 11.74 3.26 10.49
N LEU A 41 10.74 4.08 10.80
CA LEU A 41 10.74 4.92 12.00
C LEU A 41 10.76 4.08 13.28
N LEU A 42 9.91 3.04 13.38
CA LEU A 42 9.89 2.13 14.53
C LEU A 42 11.21 1.38 14.70
N LYS A 43 11.82 0.89 13.62
CA LYS A 43 13.14 0.24 13.65
C LYS A 43 14.22 1.21 14.12
N LYS A 44 14.21 2.45 13.63
CA LYS A 44 15.14 3.50 14.09
C LYS A 44 14.89 3.87 15.56
N ALA A 45 13.62 3.94 15.99
CA ALA A 45 13.22 4.24 17.36
C ALA A 45 13.53 3.09 18.35
N GLY A 46 13.57 1.85 17.88
CA GLY A 46 14.02 0.68 18.66
C GLY A 46 15.46 0.81 19.19
N ASN A 47 16.29 1.63 18.54
CA ASN A 47 17.63 2.00 19.01
C ASN A 47 17.64 3.23 19.94
N LEU A 48 16.51 3.95 20.06
CA LEU A 48 16.31 5.19 20.84
C LEU A 48 15.17 5.00 21.84
N ARG A 49 15.32 3.99 22.72
CA ARG A 49 14.29 3.42 23.62
C ARG A 49 13.55 4.35 24.61
N LYS A 50 13.65 5.68 24.58
CA LYS A 50 13.10 6.49 25.69
C LYS A 50 12.35 7.79 25.37
N GLY A 51 12.11 8.18 24.12
CA GLY A 51 11.55 9.53 23.87
C GLY A 51 10.57 9.74 22.72
N LEU A 52 10.14 8.70 21.98
CA LEU A 52 9.37 8.87 20.75
C LEU A 52 7.97 8.23 20.81
N THR A 53 7.32 8.23 21.96
CA THR A 53 5.90 7.86 22.10
C THR A 53 4.93 8.86 21.43
N GLN A 54 5.43 9.81 20.65
CA GLN A 54 4.67 10.74 19.81
C GLN A 54 4.72 10.35 18.33
N LEU A 55 4.50 9.07 18.00
CA LEU A 55 3.97 8.74 16.69
C LEU A 55 2.52 9.23 16.67
N THR A 56 2.35 10.54 16.44
CA THR A 56 1.07 11.24 16.42
C THR A 56 0.13 10.52 15.46
N PRO A 57 -1.00 9.96 15.94
CA PRO A 57 -1.93 9.20 15.11
C PRO A 57 -2.86 10.11 14.26
N GLU A 58 -2.61 11.42 14.21
CA GLU A 58 -3.65 12.38 13.83
C GLU A 58 -3.83 12.63 12.33
N TYR A 59 -3.01 12.07 11.42
CA TYR A 59 -3.08 12.46 10.00
C TYR A 59 -2.93 11.32 8.98
N TYR A 60 -3.63 10.20 9.17
CA TYR A 60 -3.81 9.22 8.09
C TYR A 60 -5.26 9.14 7.59
N TRP A 61 -5.95 10.28 7.49
CA TRP A 61 -7.09 10.40 6.56
C TRP A 61 -6.64 11.14 5.30
N LEU A 62 -5.96 10.42 4.41
CA LEU A 62 -5.75 10.88 3.04
C LEU A 62 -6.72 10.11 2.15
N GLY A 63 -7.62 10.87 1.53
CA GLY A 63 -8.88 10.41 0.98
C GLY A 63 -8.80 9.15 0.14
N THR A 64 -9.90 8.40 0.19
CA THR A 64 -10.22 7.13 -0.47
C THR A 64 -10.13 7.11 -1.99
N GLN A 65 -9.57 8.14 -2.64
CA GLN A 65 -9.54 8.24 -4.09
C GLN A 65 -8.17 7.80 -4.62
N ALA A 66 -8.10 6.54 -5.02
CA ALA A 66 -7.03 6.08 -5.90
C ALA A 66 -7.22 6.72 -7.29
N THR A 67 -6.17 7.33 -7.82
CA THR A 67 -6.16 7.79 -9.21
C THR A 67 -5.55 6.71 -10.07
N PHE A 68 -6.26 6.24 -11.09
CA PHE A 68 -5.75 5.25 -12.03
C PHE A 68 -5.01 5.95 -13.17
N GLY A 69 -3.77 5.51 -13.42
CA GLY A 69 -2.94 5.99 -14.51
C GLY A 69 -3.08 5.13 -15.76
N GLN A 70 -2.27 5.45 -16.77
CA GLN A 70 -2.06 4.58 -17.92
C GLN A 70 -1.16 3.39 -17.51
N ASP A 71 -1.17 2.31 -18.29
CA ASP A 71 -0.27 1.15 -18.13
C ASP A 71 -0.40 0.37 -16.80
N ASN A 72 -1.63 0.26 -16.27
CA ASN A 72 -1.95 -0.49 -15.05
C ASN A 72 -1.32 0.08 -13.77
N THR A 73 -1.02 1.38 -13.77
CA THR A 73 -0.52 2.11 -12.59
C THR A 73 -1.66 2.76 -11.81
N PHE A 74 -1.46 2.98 -10.51
CA PHE A 74 -2.38 3.77 -9.70
C PHE A 74 -1.63 4.59 -8.66
N ALA A 75 -2.21 5.72 -8.25
CA ALA A 75 -1.67 6.59 -7.22
C ALA A 75 -2.57 6.60 -5.98
N ILE A 76 -1.97 6.41 -4.81
CA ILE A 76 -2.60 6.61 -3.49
C ILE A 76 -1.67 7.49 -2.67
N ASN A 77 -2.22 8.53 -2.06
CA ASN A 77 -1.48 9.45 -1.19
C ASN A 77 -0.24 10.04 -1.88
N ARG A 78 -0.38 10.44 -3.15
CA ARG A 78 0.70 10.99 -4.01
C ARG A 78 1.85 10.01 -4.29
N VAL A 79 1.68 8.72 -3.99
CA VAL A 79 2.64 7.66 -4.31
C VAL A 79 2.07 6.82 -5.45
N ILE A 80 2.88 6.61 -6.49
CA ILE A 80 2.52 5.80 -7.67
C ILE A 80 2.96 4.35 -7.43
N TYR A 81 2.09 3.41 -7.78
CA TYR A 81 2.31 1.97 -7.68
C TYR A 81 2.10 1.30 -9.04
N ASP A 82 2.90 0.27 -9.31
CA ASP A 82 2.75 -0.59 -10.49
C ASP A 82 1.82 -1.77 -10.17
N GLY A 83 0.63 -1.79 -10.77
CA GLY A 83 -0.33 -2.88 -10.61
C GLY A 83 0.18 -4.22 -11.17
N ASN A 84 1.07 -4.20 -12.17
CA ASN A 84 1.66 -5.41 -12.75
C ASN A 84 2.64 -6.08 -11.78
N GLU A 85 3.46 -5.29 -11.11
CA GLU A 85 4.34 -5.76 -10.05
C GLU A 85 3.53 -6.38 -8.91
N ILE A 86 2.50 -5.67 -8.46
CA ILE A 86 1.64 -6.12 -7.36
C ILE A 86 0.86 -7.39 -7.73
N TYR A 87 0.45 -7.55 -8.99
CA TYR A 87 -0.21 -8.78 -9.45
C TYR A 87 0.70 -10.01 -9.32
N LYS A 88 1.97 -9.84 -9.70
CA LYS A 88 2.99 -10.90 -9.72
C LYS A 88 3.54 -11.24 -8.33
N GLN A 89 3.78 -10.23 -7.51
CA GLN A 89 4.55 -10.35 -6.27
C GLN A 89 3.74 -10.09 -5.00
N GLY A 90 2.54 -9.51 -5.13
CA GLY A 90 1.70 -9.19 -3.99
C GLY A 90 1.18 -10.44 -3.29
N ASN A 91 0.94 -10.32 -1.98
CA ASN A 91 0.43 -11.43 -1.20
C ASN A 91 -1.04 -11.68 -1.57
N ARG A 92 -1.45 -12.95 -1.64
CA ARG A 92 -2.86 -13.31 -1.94
C ARG A 92 -3.78 -13.08 -0.74
N GLN A 93 -3.22 -13.14 0.46
CA GLN A 93 -3.89 -12.89 1.74
C GLN A 93 -2.79 -12.53 2.76
N PRO A 94 -2.98 -11.56 3.65
CA PRO A 94 -2.13 -11.45 4.83
C PRO A 94 -2.42 -12.68 5.71
N THR A 95 -1.48 -13.63 5.77
CA THR A 95 -1.44 -14.68 6.80
C THR A 95 -1.04 -14.09 8.14
#